data_AF-A0A354M554-F1
#
_entry.id   AF-A0A354M554-F1
#
_cell.length_a   1.000
_cell.length_b   1.000
_cell.length_c   1.000
_cell.angle_alpha   90.00
_cell.angle_beta   90.00
_cell.angle_gamma   90.00
#
_symmetry.space_group_name_H-M   'P 1'
#
loop_
_entity.id
_entity.type
_entity.pdbx_description
1 polymer ?
#
loop_
_entity_poly.entity_id
_entity_poly.type
_entity_poly.pdbx_seq_one_letter_code
_entity_poly.pdbx_strand_id
1 'polypeptide(L)'
;YFQDYLHHGFYPFFLEKRNFSENLIKTMNMMMEVDILFIKQIELTYLPKVRKLLYLLAVNAPSAPNVSQLSKEIQTSRATVVNYIKYLKDARLINMLYPVDEEFPKKPAMVYMHNTNLMYPIRPAQVEEQAVRETFFYNTLHKDNRLNKGEKNTHFLVNQKYNFKIESENIRGRINPDIYYTIDRTEIGRENKIPLWLFGFLY
;
A
#
# COMPACT_ATOMS: atom_id res chain seq x y z
N TYR A 1 -12.14 5.05 -16.73
CA TYR A 1 -10.71 5.42 -16.77
C TYR A 1 -10.03 5.34 -15.40
N PHE A 2 -10.29 6.23 -14.44
CA PHE A 2 -9.58 6.19 -13.15
C PHE A 2 -9.85 4.89 -12.36
N GLN A 3 -11.11 4.44 -12.28
CA GLN A 3 -11.45 3.19 -11.59
C GLN A 3 -10.82 1.95 -12.24
N ASP A 4 -10.79 1.91 -13.57
CA ASP A 4 -10.10 0.85 -14.32
C ASP A 4 -8.59 0.86 -14.02
N TYR A 5 -8.00 2.06 -13.90
CA TYR A 5 -6.60 2.20 -13.52
C TYR A 5 -6.31 1.61 -12.14
N LEU A 6 -7.15 1.92 -11.14
CA LEU A 6 -7.03 1.41 -9.78
C LEU A 6 -7.13 -0.12 -9.71
N HIS A 7 -7.92 -0.74 -10.58
CA HIS A 7 -8.10 -2.19 -10.60
C HIS A 7 -7.03 -2.92 -11.44
N HIS A 8 -6.72 -2.40 -12.63
CA HIS A 8 -5.91 -3.12 -13.63
C HIS A 8 -5.08 -2.21 -14.55
N GLY A 9 -4.76 -0.97 -14.15
CA GLY A 9 -3.96 -0.04 -14.99
C GLY A 9 -2.51 0.18 -14.58
N PHE A 10 -2.11 -0.14 -13.35
CA PHE A 10 -0.71 0.01 -12.90
C PHE A 10 0.30 -0.83 -13.69
N TYR A 11 -0.08 -2.03 -14.14
CA TYR A 11 0.79 -2.93 -14.89
C TYR A 11 0.37 -2.98 -16.37
N PRO A 12 1.32 -3.00 -17.33
CA PRO A 12 1.03 -2.96 -18.76
C PRO A 12 0.48 -4.27 -19.33
N PHE A 13 -0.10 -5.16 -18.52
CA PHE A 13 -0.62 -6.46 -18.98
C PHE A 13 -1.84 -6.36 -19.88
N PHE A 14 -2.54 -5.22 -19.86
CA PHE A 14 -3.64 -4.94 -20.78
C PHE A 14 -3.20 -4.86 -22.26
N LEU A 15 -1.89 -4.78 -22.53
CA LEU A 15 -1.31 -4.88 -23.87
C LEU A 15 -1.21 -6.34 -24.36
N GLU A 16 -1.39 -7.32 -23.47
CA GLU A 16 -1.28 -8.75 -23.78
C GLU A 16 -2.65 -9.39 -23.98
N LYS A 17 -2.74 -10.43 -24.81
CA LYS A 17 -3.94 -11.27 -24.96
C LYS A 17 -4.04 -12.32 -23.85
N ARG A 18 -3.97 -11.90 -22.58
CA ARG A 18 -3.95 -12.79 -21.39
C ARG A 18 -4.77 -12.23 -20.24
N ASN A 19 -5.11 -13.09 -19.29
CA ASN A 19 -5.83 -12.68 -18.09
C ASN A 19 -4.92 -11.81 -17.19
N PHE A 20 -5.39 -10.60 -16.87
CA PHE A 20 -4.65 -9.63 -16.06
C PHE A 20 -4.25 -10.18 -14.68
N SER A 21 -5.19 -10.81 -13.98
CA SER A 21 -4.98 -11.34 -12.62
C SER A 21 -3.97 -12.48 -12.62
N GLU A 22 -3.99 -13.36 -13.62
CA GLU A 22 -3.01 -14.44 -13.75
C GLU A 22 -1.59 -13.91 -13.97
N ASN A 23 -1.43 -12.92 -14.86
CA ASN A 23 -0.14 -12.28 -15.10
C ASN A 23 0.38 -11.56 -13.83
N LEU A 24 -0.53 -10.92 -13.08
CA LEU A 24 -0.19 -10.27 -11.83
C LEU A 24 0.28 -11.28 -10.76
N ILE A 25 -0.42 -12.41 -10.60
CA ILE A 25 0.00 -13.49 -9.67
C ILE A 25 1.37 -14.04 -10.05
N LYS A 26 1.61 -14.29 -11.36
CA LYS A 26 2.92 -14.75 -11.85
C LYS A 26 4.03 -13.74 -11.53
N THR A 27 3.76 -12.45 -11.74
CA THR A 27 4.70 -11.36 -11.43
C THR A 27 5.00 -11.29 -9.94
N MET A 28 3.98 -11.39 -9.08
CA MET A 28 4.16 -11.42 -7.62
C MET A 28 5.01 -12.62 -7.18
N ASN A 29 4.76 -13.80 -7.74
CA ASN A 29 5.56 -14.98 -7.45
C ASN A 29 7.02 -14.82 -7.90
N MET A 30 7.24 -14.24 -9.08
CA MET A 30 8.59 -13.96 -9.58
C MET A 30 9.33 -12.94 -8.70
N MET A 31 8.67 -11.87 -8.24
CA MET A 31 9.26 -10.92 -7.28
C MET A 31 9.64 -11.60 -5.96
N MET A 32 8.82 -12.53 -5.46
CA MET A 32 9.16 -13.28 -4.25
C MET A 32 10.31 -14.27 -4.47
N GLU A 33 10.34 -14.98 -5.59
CA GLU A 33 11.37 -15.98 -5.87
C GLU A 33 12.71 -15.36 -6.23
N VAL A 34 12.71 -14.29 -7.03
CA VAL A 34 13.93 -13.63 -7.50
C VAL A 34 14.37 -12.57 -6.50
N ASP A 35 13.55 -11.55 -6.22
CA ASP A 35 14.00 -10.38 -5.45
C ASP A 35 14.20 -10.69 -3.96
N ILE A 36 13.38 -11.57 -3.38
CA ILE A 36 13.50 -11.90 -1.96
C ILE A 36 14.52 -13.01 -1.71
N LEU A 37 14.44 -14.14 -2.43
CA LEU A 37 15.35 -15.26 -2.14
C LEU A 37 16.77 -15.00 -2.64
N PHE A 38 16.92 -14.52 -3.87
CA PHE A 38 18.25 -14.37 -4.49
C PHE A 38 19.01 -13.17 -3.90
N ILE A 39 18.36 -12.02 -3.76
CA ILE A 39 19.05 -10.79 -3.30
C ILE A 39 19.32 -10.81 -1.80
N LYS A 40 18.40 -11.38 -0.99
CA LYS A 40 18.57 -11.45 0.47
C LYS A 40 19.20 -12.76 0.95
N GLN A 41 19.62 -13.64 0.04
CA GLN A 41 20.24 -14.95 0.31
C GLN A 41 19.42 -15.79 1.31
N ILE A 42 18.11 -15.77 1.17
CA ILE A 42 17.22 -16.55 2.02
C ILE A 42 17.09 -17.95 1.42
N GLU A 43 17.23 -18.98 2.25
CA GLU A 43 17.01 -20.34 1.78
C GLU A 43 15.60 -20.52 1.21
N LEU A 44 15.51 -21.28 0.13
CA LEU A 44 14.26 -21.59 -0.56
C LEU A 44 13.19 -22.19 0.39
N THR A 45 13.64 -22.86 1.46
CA THR A 45 12.82 -23.44 2.53
C THR A 45 11.92 -22.40 3.23
N TYR A 46 12.28 -21.12 3.21
CA TYR A 46 11.51 -20.04 3.84
C TYR A 46 10.49 -19.38 2.91
N LEU A 47 10.53 -19.63 1.60
CA LEU A 47 9.59 -19.04 0.64
C LEU A 47 8.11 -19.25 1.02
N PRO A 48 7.67 -20.44 1.49
CA PRO A 48 6.28 -20.63 1.92
C PRO A 48 5.89 -19.71 3.09
N LYS A 49 6.82 -19.39 4.00
CA LYS A 49 6.57 -18.48 5.13
C LYS A 49 6.41 -17.04 4.66
N VAL A 50 7.23 -16.61 3.70
CA VAL A 50 7.14 -15.27 3.09
C VAL A 50 5.83 -15.12 2.31
N ARG A 51 5.43 -16.14 1.52
CA ARG A 51 4.14 -16.16 0.82
C ARG A 51 2.96 -16.07 1.78
N LYS A 52 2.97 -16.86 2.85
CA LYS A 52 1.94 -16.81 3.88
C LYS A 52 1.88 -15.44 4.55
N LEU A 53 3.04 -14.83 4.82
CA LEU A 53 3.09 -13.47 5.38
C LEU A 53 2.46 -12.45 4.43
N LEU A 54 2.82 -12.46 3.15
CA LEU A 54 2.24 -11.56 2.15
C LEU A 54 0.73 -11.70 2.09
N TYR A 55 0.21 -12.93 2.07
CA TYR A 55 -1.23 -13.19 2.11
C TYR A 55 -1.89 -12.57 3.35
N LEU A 56 -1.35 -12.82 4.54
CA LEU A 56 -1.91 -12.29 5.79
C LEU A 56 -1.89 -10.77 5.87
N LEU A 57 -0.84 -10.13 5.34
CA LEU A 57 -0.75 -8.67 5.27
C LEU A 57 -1.75 -8.11 4.25
N ALA A 58 -1.81 -8.70 3.06
CA ALA A 58 -2.67 -8.21 1.99
C ALA A 58 -4.16 -8.31 2.32
N VAL A 59 -4.59 -9.38 2.98
CA VAL A 59 -6.00 -9.56 3.40
C VAL A 59 -6.47 -8.45 4.34
N ASN A 60 -5.55 -7.87 5.12
CA ASN A 60 -5.86 -6.84 6.10
C ASN A 60 -5.35 -5.46 5.68
N ALA A 61 -4.77 -5.29 4.49
CA ALA A 61 -4.15 -4.03 4.11
C ALA A 61 -5.21 -3.00 3.67
N PRO A 62 -5.13 -1.73 4.13
CA PRO A 62 -4.12 -1.20 5.03
C PRO A 62 -4.42 -1.47 6.51
N SER A 63 -3.42 -1.96 7.24
CA SER A 63 -3.54 -2.16 8.69
C SER A 63 -2.21 -2.13 9.42
N ALA A 64 -2.28 -1.91 10.73
CA ALA A 64 -1.16 -2.09 11.63
C ALA A 64 -0.83 -3.58 11.76
N PRO A 65 0.38 -4.04 11.41
CA PRO A 65 0.70 -5.46 11.47
C PRO A 65 0.75 -5.95 12.92
N ASN A 66 0.05 -7.04 13.21
CA ASN A 66 0.17 -7.74 14.49
C ASN A 66 1.35 -8.72 14.46
N VAL A 67 2.57 -8.20 14.66
CA VAL A 67 3.81 -8.99 14.58
C VAL A 67 3.79 -10.24 15.47
N SER A 68 3.16 -10.16 16.65
CA SER A 68 3.05 -11.31 17.58
C SER A 68 2.13 -12.41 17.04
N GLN A 69 1.05 -12.05 16.36
CA GLN A 69 0.16 -13.01 15.71
C GLN A 69 0.83 -13.58 14.45
N LEU A 70 1.38 -12.71 13.60
CA LEU A 70 2.08 -13.10 12.38
C LEU A 70 3.21 -14.09 12.68
N SER A 71 4.02 -13.84 13.72
CA SER A 71 5.12 -14.73 14.10
C SER A 71 4.65 -16.15 14.46
N LYS A 72 3.47 -16.26 15.11
CA LYS A 72 2.84 -17.55 15.40
C LYS A 72 2.33 -18.22 14.12
N GLU A 73 1.63 -17.46 13.28
CA GLU A 73 1.02 -18.00 12.06
C GLU A 73 2.03 -18.49 11.03
N ILE A 74 3.14 -17.77 10.85
CA ILE A 74 4.22 -18.16 9.94
C ILE A 74 5.37 -18.92 10.63
N GLN A 75 5.20 -19.26 11.92
CA GLN A 75 6.12 -20.09 12.71
C GLN A 75 7.57 -19.60 12.63
N THR A 76 7.81 -18.37 13.06
CA THR A 76 9.16 -17.79 13.14
C THR A 76 9.25 -16.76 14.27
N SER A 77 10.41 -16.17 14.49
CA SER A 77 10.60 -15.12 15.49
C SER A 77 9.94 -13.80 15.07
N ARG A 78 9.60 -12.95 16.04
CA ARG A 78 9.06 -11.59 15.77
C ARG A 78 10.06 -10.73 14.96
N ALA A 79 11.36 -10.85 15.25
CA ALA A 79 12.40 -10.15 14.52
C ALA A 79 12.44 -10.59 13.05
N THR A 80 12.33 -11.90 12.80
CA THR A 80 12.27 -12.46 11.45
C THR A 80 11.03 -11.99 10.69
N VAL A 81 9.87 -11.85 11.35
CA VAL A 81 8.68 -11.27 10.72
C VAL A 81 8.95 -9.84 10.26
N VAL A 82 9.54 -8.99 11.11
CA VAL A 82 9.86 -7.61 10.74
C VAL A 82 10.84 -7.55 9.56
N ASN A 83 11.83 -8.43 9.53
CA ASN A 83 12.73 -8.57 8.38
C ASN A 83 11.99 -9.00 7.11
N TYR A 84 11.06 -9.96 7.20
CA TYR A 84 10.26 -10.39 6.05
C TYR A 84 9.32 -9.30 5.54
N ILE A 85 8.73 -8.48 6.42
CA ILE A 85 7.98 -7.28 6.01
C ILE A 85 8.91 -6.33 5.24
N LYS A 86 10.13 -6.10 5.72
CA LYS A 86 11.13 -5.28 5.01
C LYS A 86 11.48 -5.86 3.64
N TYR A 87 11.60 -7.18 3.51
CA TYR A 87 11.88 -7.84 2.23
C TYR A 87 10.72 -7.71 1.24
N LEU A 88 9.48 -7.88 1.70
CA LEU A 88 8.29 -7.63 0.88
C LEU A 88 8.22 -6.17 0.40
N LYS A 89 8.62 -5.21 1.25
CA LYS A 89 8.73 -3.80 0.86
C LYS A 89 9.82 -3.58 -0.19
N ASP A 90 10.99 -4.19 -0.01
CA ASP A 90 12.12 -4.05 -0.95
C ASP A 90 11.80 -4.68 -2.32
N ALA A 91 11.03 -5.77 -2.34
CA ALA A 91 10.49 -6.41 -3.54
C ALA A 91 9.27 -5.69 -4.14
N ARG A 92 8.90 -4.50 -3.64
CA ARG A 92 7.79 -3.68 -4.15
C ARG A 92 6.43 -4.41 -4.14
N LEU A 93 6.21 -5.25 -3.13
CA LEU A 93 4.92 -5.94 -2.91
C LEU A 93 4.04 -5.19 -1.89
N ILE A 94 4.68 -4.54 -0.92
CA ILE A 94 4.01 -3.73 0.11
C ILE A 94 4.72 -2.40 0.32
N ASN A 95 4.07 -1.50 1.04
CA ASN A 95 4.62 -0.26 1.57
C ASN A 95 4.46 -0.22 3.10
N MET A 96 5.35 0.51 3.79
CA MET A 96 5.37 0.63 5.25
C MET A 96 5.26 2.10 5.66
N LEU A 97 4.19 2.44 6.38
CA LEU A 97 3.99 3.78 6.93
C LEU A 97 4.44 3.84 8.40
N TYR A 98 5.25 4.83 8.72
CA TYR A 98 5.77 5.06 10.06
C TYR A 98 5.32 6.41 10.63
N PRO A 99 5.18 6.53 11.96
CA PRO A 99 5.15 7.84 12.63
C PRO A 99 6.40 8.67 12.29
N VAL A 100 6.35 9.96 12.61
CA VAL A 100 7.55 10.82 12.53
C VAL A 100 8.63 10.25 13.47
N ASP A 101 9.89 10.33 13.04
CA ASP A 101 11.06 9.80 13.77
C ASP A 101 11.08 8.29 14.03
N GLU A 102 10.22 7.54 13.34
CA GLU A 102 10.28 6.08 13.30
C GLU A 102 10.61 5.56 11.91
N GLU A 103 11.35 4.46 11.88
CA GLU A 103 11.70 3.74 10.67
C GLU A 103 12.07 2.29 11.02
N PHE A 104 12.30 1.47 10.01
CA PHE A 104 12.86 0.14 10.19
C PHE A 104 14.17 0.23 10.99
N PRO A 105 14.40 -0.62 12.02
CA PRO A 105 13.74 -1.90 12.29
C PRO A 105 12.52 -1.85 13.22
N LYS A 106 11.98 -0.66 13.53
CA LYS A 106 10.73 -0.58 14.30
C LYS A 106 9.58 -1.19 13.49
N LYS A 107 8.54 -1.64 14.21
CA LYS A 107 7.28 -2.10 13.61
C LYS A 107 6.60 -0.90 12.93
N PRO A 108 6.20 -0.98 11.66
CA PRO A 108 5.45 0.11 11.02
C PRO A 108 4.10 0.31 11.69
N ALA A 109 3.60 1.53 11.62
CA ALA A 109 2.26 1.84 12.12
C ALA A 109 1.18 1.29 11.19
N MET A 110 1.42 1.28 9.89
CA MET A 110 0.53 0.70 8.89
C MET A 110 1.34 0.01 7.78
N VAL A 111 0.78 -1.06 7.22
CA VAL A 111 1.27 -1.71 5.99
C VAL A 111 0.22 -1.53 4.92
N TYR A 112 0.64 -1.07 3.74
CA TYR A 112 -0.19 -0.92 2.54
C TYR A 112 0.27 -1.92 1.48
N MET A 113 -0.60 -2.30 0.54
CA MET A 113 -0.12 -2.93 -0.69
C MET A 113 0.73 -1.92 -1.48
N HIS A 114 1.68 -2.40 -2.29
CA HIS A 114 2.56 -1.47 -3.00
C HIS A 114 1.79 -0.60 -4.00
N ASN A 115 0.79 -1.18 -4.68
CA ASN A 115 -0.19 -0.48 -5.52
C ASN A 115 -1.58 -1.11 -5.35
N THR A 116 -2.60 -0.46 -5.89
CA THR A 116 -3.99 -0.91 -5.79
C THR A 116 -4.26 -2.20 -6.55
N ASN A 117 -3.62 -2.42 -7.70
CA ASN A 117 -3.82 -3.65 -8.48
C ASN A 117 -3.45 -4.90 -7.68
N LEU A 118 -2.42 -4.84 -6.83
CA LEU A 118 -2.01 -5.96 -5.96
C LEU A 118 -3.05 -6.37 -4.90
N MET A 119 -4.07 -5.55 -4.65
CA MET A 119 -5.15 -5.86 -3.70
C MET A 119 -6.14 -6.89 -4.25
N TYR A 120 -6.32 -6.93 -5.58
CA TYR A 120 -7.39 -7.70 -6.22
C TYR A 120 -7.09 -9.20 -6.40
N PRO A 121 -5.86 -9.67 -6.72
CA PRO A 121 -5.60 -11.09 -6.93
C PRO A 121 -5.83 -11.97 -5.70
N ILE A 122 -5.66 -11.41 -4.49
CA ILE A 122 -5.73 -12.18 -3.24
C ILE A 122 -7.18 -12.30 -2.75
N ARG A 123 -7.96 -11.22 -2.83
CA ARG A 123 -9.36 -11.22 -2.37
C ARG A 123 -10.23 -10.23 -3.16
N PRO A 124 -10.55 -10.53 -4.44
CA PRO A 124 -11.20 -9.55 -5.33
C PRO A 124 -12.55 -9.04 -4.79
N ALA A 125 -13.34 -9.91 -4.16
CA ALA A 125 -14.68 -9.60 -3.68
C ALA A 125 -14.75 -8.80 -2.37
N GLN A 126 -13.61 -8.48 -1.76
CA GLN A 126 -13.56 -7.85 -0.42
C GLN A 126 -12.60 -6.68 -0.32
N VAL A 127 -12.16 -6.14 -1.45
CA VAL A 127 -11.31 -4.96 -1.46
C VAL A 127 -12.15 -3.74 -1.06
N GLU A 128 -11.85 -3.15 0.10
CA GLU A 128 -12.56 -1.95 0.57
C GLU A 128 -12.18 -0.72 -0.25
N GLU A 129 -13.16 0.08 -0.69
CA GLU A 129 -12.89 1.24 -1.54
C GLU A 129 -11.97 2.28 -0.84
N GLN A 130 -12.11 2.46 0.47
CA GLN A 130 -11.26 3.39 1.22
C GLN A 130 -9.80 2.94 1.21
N ALA A 131 -9.56 1.65 1.42
CA ALA A 131 -8.25 1.02 1.34
C ALA A 131 -7.58 1.26 -0.04
N VAL A 132 -8.35 1.18 -1.12
CA VAL A 132 -7.88 1.47 -2.49
C VAL A 132 -7.43 2.92 -2.62
N ARG A 133 -8.23 3.88 -2.14
CA ARG A 133 -7.91 5.31 -2.24
C ARG A 133 -6.63 5.66 -1.49
N GLU A 134 -6.50 5.16 -0.26
CA GLU A 134 -5.30 5.39 0.54
C GLU A 134 -4.07 4.73 -0.08
N THR A 135 -4.21 3.50 -0.59
CA THR A 135 -3.13 2.77 -1.26
C THR A 135 -2.67 3.50 -2.52
N PHE A 136 -3.60 4.04 -3.32
CA PHE A 136 -3.27 4.86 -4.49
C PHE A 136 -2.54 6.14 -4.10
N PHE A 137 -3.03 6.86 -3.08
CA PHE A 137 -2.39 8.09 -2.61
C PHE A 137 -0.97 7.83 -2.09
N TYR A 138 -0.78 6.77 -1.31
CA TYR A 138 0.55 6.35 -0.87
C TYR A 138 1.43 6.06 -2.09
N ASN A 139 0.97 5.15 -2.96
CA ASN A 139 1.73 4.66 -4.10
C ASN A 139 2.20 5.80 -5.02
N THR A 140 1.37 6.81 -5.26
CA THR A 140 1.72 7.94 -6.15
C THR A 140 2.72 8.90 -5.52
N LEU A 141 2.68 9.14 -4.20
CA LEU A 141 3.50 10.19 -3.59
C LEU A 141 4.82 9.71 -2.98
N HIS A 142 4.91 8.44 -2.54
CA HIS A 142 6.03 7.96 -1.73
C HIS A 142 7.40 7.92 -2.42
N LYS A 143 7.43 8.04 -3.75
CA LYS A 143 8.66 8.04 -4.56
C LYS A 143 9.45 9.32 -4.34
N ASP A 144 8.78 10.47 -4.41
CA ASP A 144 9.40 11.79 -4.38
C ASP A 144 9.10 12.56 -3.07
N ASN A 145 8.31 11.97 -2.17
CA ASN A 145 7.92 12.58 -0.91
C ASN A 145 8.08 11.63 0.27
N ARG A 146 8.40 12.20 1.43
CA ARG A 146 8.40 11.46 2.70
C ARG A 146 6.98 11.43 3.25
N LEU A 147 6.40 10.23 3.31
CA LEU A 147 5.09 10.00 3.91
C LEU A 147 5.26 9.42 5.32
N ASN A 148 4.60 10.05 6.29
CA ASN A 148 4.46 9.57 7.64
C ASN A 148 2.98 9.34 7.98
N LYS A 149 2.71 8.59 9.04
CA LYS A 149 1.36 8.43 9.58
C LYS A 149 0.79 9.79 9.92
N GLY A 150 -0.41 10.08 9.41
CA GLY A 150 -1.14 11.29 9.76
C GLY A 150 -1.45 11.37 11.27
N GLU A 151 -1.59 12.59 11.76
CA GLU A 151 -2.02 12.86 13.13
C GLU A 151 -3.54 13.02 13.21
N LYS A 152 -4.10 12.75 14.40
CA LYS A 152 -5.54 12.93 14.72
C LYS A 152 -6.43 12.19 13.71
N ASN A 153 -7.18 12.94 12.90
CA ASN A 153 -8.18 12.43 11.94
C ASN A 153 -7.66 12.47 10.49
N THR A 154 -6.34 12.44 10.28
CA THR A 154 -5.73 12.43 8.94
C THR A 154 -5.03 11.11 8.66
N HIS A 155 -4.90 10.77 7.39
CA HIS A 155 -4.32 9.49 6.96
C HIS A 155 -2.81 9.61 6.80
N PHE A 156 -2.34 10.71 6.19
CA PHE A 156 -0.93 10.90 5.85
C PHE A 156 -0.44 12.28 6.28
N LEU A 157 0.81 12.33 6.75
CA LEU A 157 1.59 13.55 6.90
C LEU A 157 2.69 13.53 5.83
N VAL A 158 2.62 14.45 4.88
CA VAL A 158 3.56 14.54 3.75
C VAL A 158 4.62 15.60 4.04
N ASN A 159 5.88 15.21 3.92
CA ASN A 159 7.07 16.04 4.14
C ASN A 159 7.05 16.77 5.49
N GLN A 160 6.47 16.13 6.52
CA GLN A 160 6.26 16.69 7.86
C GLN A 160 5.56 18.06 7.89
N LYS A 161 4.82 18.40 6.83
CA LYS A 161 4.23 19.73 6.65
C LYS A 161 2.76 19.70 6.30
N TYR A 162 2.36 18.79 5.41
CA TYR A 162 1.02 18.78 4.85
C TYR A 162 0.24 17.58 5.35
N ASN A 163 -0.85 17.83 6.08
CA ASN A 163 -1.74 16.77 6.55
C ASN A 163 -2.79 16.47 5.48
N PHE A 164 -2.90 15.20 5.10
CA PHE A 164 -3.83 14.72 4.10
C PHE A 164 -4.85 13.77 4.69
N LYS A 165 -6.12 14.05 4.40
CA LYS A 165 -7.23 13.15 4.67
C LYS A 165 -7.83 12.67 3.36
N ILE A 166 -7.91 11.35 3.17
CA ILE A 166 -8.45 10.71 1.98
C ILE A 166 -9.91 10.37 2.24
N GLU A 167 -10.81 10.83 1.36
CA GLU A 167 -12.26 10.72 1.55
C GLU A 167 -12.94 10.19 0.28
N SER A 168 -14.02 9.44 0.48
CA SER A 168 -14.87 8.91 -0.60
C SER A 168 -15.77 9.97 -1.22
N GLU A 169 -16.23 10.90 -0.40
CA GLU A 169 -17.21 11.90 -0.77
C GLU A 169 -16.79 13.30 -0.32
N ASN A 170 -17.49 14.29 -0.88
CA ASN A 170 -17.29 15.66 -0.49
C ASN A 170 -17.63 15.87 0.99
N ILE A 171 -16.69 16.43 1.73
CA ILE A 171 -16.89 16.76 3.14
C ILE A 171 -17.98 17.81 3.25
N ARG A 172 -19.00 17.49 4.05
CA ARG A 172 -20.09 18.38 4.44
C ARG A 172 -19.68 19.13 5.71
N GLY A 173 -19.67 20.45 5.67
CA GLY A 173 -19.34 21.31 6.81
C GLY A 173 -18.05 22.11 6.66
N ARG A 174 -17.58 22.68 7.78
CA ARG A 174 -16.41 23.57 7.82
C ARG A 174 -15.13 22.79 7.53
N ILE A 175 -14.39 23.23 6.51
CA ILE A 175 -13.08 22.69 6.13
C ILE A 175 -12.05 23.19 7.15
N ASN A 176 -11.19 22.29 7.64
CA ASN A 176 -10.03 22.70 8.42
C ASN A 176 -8.96 23.27 7.46
N PRO A 177 -8.54 24.54 7.60
CA PRO A 177 -7.54 25.15 6.73
C PRO A 177 -6.16 24.48 6.80
N ASP A 178 -5.87 23.71 7.85
CA ASP A 178 -4.58 23.02 8.04
C ASP A 178 -4.55 21.60 7.46
N ILE A 179 -5.67 21.14 6.87
CA ILE A 179 -5.81 19.79 6.31
C ILE A 179 -6.17 19.89 4.83
N TYR A 180 -5.44 19.13 4.01
CA TYR A 180 -5.78 18.88 2.61
C TYR A 180 -6.67 17.65 2.52
N TYR A 181 -7.78 17.80 1.82
CA TYR A 181 -8.76 16.75 1.64
C TYR A 181 -8.66 16.21 0.23
N THR A 182 -8.22 14.97 0.12
CA THR A 182 -8.15 14.28 -1.15
C THR A 182 -9.44 13.51 -1.36
N ILE A 183 -10.22 13.87 -2.39
CA ILE A 183 -11.60 13.43 -2.55
C ILE A 183 -11.70 12.59 -3.82
N ASP A 184 -12.24 11.38 -3.68
CA ASP A 184 -12.59 10.52 -4.81
C ASP A 184 -13.84 11.06 -5.54
N ARG A 185 -13.96 10.77 -6.84
CA ARG A 185 -15.13 11.11 -7.69
C ARG A 185 -15.48 12.60 -7.79
N THR A 186 -14.58 13.51 -7.44
CA THR A 186 -14.75 14.96 -7.70
C THR A 186 -13.93 15.39 -8.93
N GLU A 187 -14.53 16.23 -9.79
CA GLU A 187 -13.85 16.73 -10.99
C GLU A 187 -13.09 18.04 -10.75
N ILE A 188 -13.58 18.85 -9.81
CA ILE A 188 -13.07 20.21 -9.58
C ILE A 188 -12.63 20.32 -8.11
N GLY A 189 -11.35 20.62 -7.92
CA GLY A 189 -10.82 21.00 -6.61
C GLY A 189 -11.24 22.42 -6.22
N ARG A 190 -11.39 22.66 -4.92
CA ARG A 190 -11.65 24.01 -4.38
C ARG A 190 -10.97 24.16 -3.03
N GLU A 191 -10.23 25.24 -2.85
CA GLU A 191 -9.46 25.51 -1.63
C GLU A 191 -8.55 24.31 -1.29
N ASN A 192 -8.71 23.71 -0.11
CA ASN A 192 -7.92 22.55 0.33
C ASN A 192 -8.46 21.21 -0.16
N LYS A 193 -9.47 21.20 -1.04
CA LYS A 193 -10.03 19.97 -1.62
C LYS A 193 -9.36 19.67 -2.95
N ILE A 194 -8.70 18.53 -3.04
CA ILE A 194 -7.95 18.09 -4.21
C ILE A 194 -8.56 16.78 -4.73
N PRO A 195 -8.97 16.71 -6.00
CA PRO A 195 -9.37 15.44 -6.61
C PRO A 195 -8.29 14.36 -6.52
N LEU A 196 -8.67 13.16 -6.06
CA LEU A 196 -7.72 12.04 -5.90
C LEU A 196 -7.01 11.68 -7.20
N TRP A 197 -7.72 11.69 -8.33
CA TRP A 197 -7.16 11.31 -9.63
C TRP A 197 -6.04 12.24 -10.12
N LEU A 198 -5.97 13.49 -9.63
CA LEU A 198 -4.90 14.42 -10.01
C LEU A 198 -3.52 13.95 -9.54
N PHE A 199 -3.45 13.20 -8.44
CA PHE A 199 -2.20 12.64 -7.95
C PHE A 199 -1.59 11.61 -8.92
N GLY A 200 -2.39 11.05 -9.84
CA GLY A 200 -1.91 10.16 -10.88
C GLY A 200 -0.95 10.81 -11.89
N PHE A 201 -0.92 12.14 -11.98
CA PHE A 201 0.02 12.89 -12.83
C PHE A 201 1.38 13.14 -12.18
N LEU A 202 1.57 12.72 -10.92
CA LEU A 202 2.82 12.90 -10.18
C LEU A 202 3.76 11.68 -10.31
N TYR A 203 3.34 10.65 -11.05
CA TYR A 203 4.05 9.37 -11.15
C TYR A 203 5.31 9.42 -12.03
#